data_AF-A0A355EY55-F1
#
_entry.id   AF-A0A355EY55-F1
#
_cell.length_a   1.000
_cell.length_b   1.000
_cell.length_c   1.000
_cell.angle_alpha   90.00
_cell.angle_beta   90.00
_cell.angle_gamma   90.00
#
_symmetry.space_group_name_H-M   'P 1'
#
loop_
_entity.id
_entity.type
_entity.pdbx_description
1 polymer ?
#
loop_
_entity_poly.entity_id
_entity_poly.type
_entity_poly.pdbx_seq_one_letter_code
_entity_poly.pdbx_strand_id
1 'polypeptide(L)'
;GDHGHGAGPLIGLWDKQDGVPVRGDLKVRPSTWFSIELQATAKIPEWNRTLACRQEEDIYLDEKGERHWVYRRQTAFHLVKSRD
;
A
#
# COMPACT_ATOMS: atom_id res chain seq x y z
N GLY A 1 -6.43 10.14 9.14
CA GLY A 1 -6.80 10.42 10.55
C GLY A 1 -6.26 11.77 10.95
N ASP A 2 -6.84 12.44 11.94
CA ASP A 2 -6.54 13.84 12.35
C ASP A 2 -5.07 14.18 12.66
N HIS A 3 -4.15 13.21 12.53
CA HIS A 3 -2.71 13.34 12.70
C HIS A 3 -1.88 12.99 11.44
N GLY A 4 -2.51 12.87 10.26
CA GLY A 4 -1.82 12.56 9.00
C GLY A 4 -1.43 11.09 8.81
N HIS A 5 -1.54 10.25 9.84
CA HIS A 5 -1.43 8.78 9.72
C HIS A 5 -2.27 8.09 10.82
N GLY A 6 -3.02 7.05 10.44
CA GLY A 6 -3.70 6.18 11.40
C GLY A 6 -2.76 5.08 11.91
N ALA A 7 -3.18 4.31 12.93
CA ALA A 7 -2.50 3.04 13.19
C ALA A 7 -2.74 2.13 11.97
N GLY A 8 -1.75 2.03 11.08
CA GLY A 8 -1.84 1.18 9.90
C GLY A 8 -2.17 -0.28 10.24
N PRO A 9 -2.72 -1.04 9.29
CA PRO A 9 -3.09 -2.42 9.54
C PRO A 9 -1.86 -3.28 9.89
N LEU A 10 -2.06 -4.34 10.68
CA LEU A 10 -1.00 -5.33 10.96
C LEU A 10 -0.62 -6.18 9.73
N ILE A 11 -1.38 -6.04 8.64
CA ILE A 11 -1.15 -6.68 7.36
C ILE A 11 -0.33 -5.74 6.49
N GLY A 12 0.78 -6.22 5.93
CA GLY A 12 1.61 -5.43 5.01
C GLY A 12 2.71 -4.57 5.66
N LEU A 13 3.08 -4.85 6.91
CA LEU A 13 4.18 -4.14 7.60
C LEU A 13 5.51 -4.29 6.86
N TRP A 14 6.11 -3.18 6.44
CA TRP A 14 7.33 -3.15 5.64
C TRP A 14 8.54 -3.84 6.32
N ASP A 15 8.60 -3.82 7.66
CA ASP A 15 9.67 -4.39 8.49
C ASP A 15 9.40 -5.84 8.93
N LYS A 16 8.20 -6.38 8.65
CA LYS A 16 7.77 -7.72 9.08
C LYS A 16 7.20 -8.54 7.93
N GLN A 17 8.05 -8.83 6.95
CA GLN A 17 7.67 -9.56 5.73
C GLN A 17 7.44 -11.06 5.96
N ASP A 18 8.04 -11.65 7.01
CA ASP A 18 7.83 -13.06 7.39
C ASP A 18 6.55 -13.29 8.22
N GLY A 19 5.71 -12.26 8.35
CA GLY A 19 4.47 -12.28 9.12
C GLY A 19 4.62 -11.77 10.56
N VAL A 20 3.49 -11.67 11.25
CA VAL A 20 3.43 -11.20 12.65
C VAL A 20 2.65 -12.24 13.48
N PRO A 21 3.31 -13.23 14.10
CA PRO A 21 2.63 -14.25 14.88
C PRO A 21 1.73 -13.65 15.97
N VAL A 22 0.59 -14.30 16.25
CA VAL A 22 -0.45 -13.91 17.21
C VAL A 22 -1.22 -12.66 16.80
N ARG A 23 -0.54 -11.54 16.53
CA ARG A 23 -1.18 -10.27 16.19
C ARG A 23 -1.68 -10.23 14.75
N GLY A 24 -0.92 -10.79 13.82
CA GLY A 24 -1.27 -10.93 12.40
C GLY A 24 -2.24 -12.06 12.11
N ASP A 25 -2.50 -12.95 13.08
CA ASP A 25 -3.46 -14.05 12.96
C ASP A 25 -4.93 -13.57 13.10
N LEU A 26 -5.13 -12.30 13.43
CA LEU A 26 -6.45 -11.70 13.52
C LEU A 26 -7.16 -11.72 12.16
N LYS A 27 -8.38 -12.25 12.15
CA LYS A 27 -9.21 -12.27 10.95
C LYS A 27 -9.56 -10.86 10.52
N VAL A 28 -9.37 -10.58 9.23
CA VAL A 28 -9.94 -9.41 8.57
C VAL A 28 -11.46 -9.55 8.52
N ARG A 29 -12.19 -8.49 8.88
CA ARG A 29 -13.65 -8.50 8.93
C ARG A 29 -14.26 -7.88 7.66
N PRO A 30 -15.44 -8.33 7.22
CA PRO A 30 -16.25 -7.62 6.23
C PRO A 30 -16.44 -6.14 6.59
N SER A 31 -16.75 -5.31 5.60
CA SER A 31 -16.95 -3.86 5.77
C SER A 31 -15.73 -3.12 6.35
N THR A 32 -14.52 -3.63 6.11
CA THR A 32 -13.26 -2.98 6.53
C THR A 32 -12.55 -2.37 5.32
N TRP A 33 -11.95 -1.20 5.52
CA TRP A 33 -11.20 -0.45 4.52
C TRP A 33 -9.72 -0.45 4.89
N PHE A 34 -8.85 -0.57 3.89
CA PHE A 34 -7.41 -0.57 4.06
C PHE A 34 -6.75 0.26 2.97
N SER A 35 -5.76 1.04 3.38
CA SER A 35 -4.79 1.63 2.46
C SER A 35 -3.65 0.63 2.24
N ILE A 36 -3.34 0.37 0.98
CA ILE A 36 -2.23 -0.48 0.54
C ILE A 36 -1.07 0.44 0.21
N GLU A 37 -0.16 0.61 1.15
CA GLU A 37 0.98 1.53 1.09
C GLU A 37 2.27 0.76 0.75
N LEU A 38 2.48 0.42 -0.52
CA LEU A 38 3.68 -0.30 -0.94
C LEU A 38 4.79 0.66 -1.37
N GLN A 39 6.02 0.31 -0.99
CA GLN A 39 7.23 0.97 -1.45
C GLN A 39 8.15 -0.03 -2.13
N ALA A 40 8.63 0.30 -3.32
CA ALA A 40 9.72 -0.39 -3.98
C ALA A 40 10.95 0.52 -4.04
N THR A 41 12.12 -0.02 -3.68
CA THR A 41 13.40 0.69 -3.76
C THR A 41 14.31 -0.02 -4.76
N ALA A 42 14.82 0.73 -5.75
CA ALA A 42 15.68 0.17 -6.80
C ALA A 42 16.84 1.11 -7.14
N LYS A 43 18.01 0.54 -7.46
CA LYS A 43 19.14 1.27 -8.02
C LYS A 43 18.88 1.52 -9.50
N ILE A 44 19.06 2.75 -9.94
CA ILE A 44 18.96 3.20 -11.34
C ILE A 44 20.38 3.51 -11.83
N PRO A 45 21.05 2.57 -12.52
CA PRO A 45 22.46 2.71 -12.89
C PRO A 45 22.75 3.96 -13.73
N GLU A 46 21.86 4.30 -14.66
CA GLU A 46 21.97 5.42 -15.59
C GLU A 46 22.01 6.77 -14.85
N TRP A 47 21.42 6.83 -13.65
CA TRP A 47 21.37 8.04 -12.83
C TRP A 47 22.36 7.98 -11.66
N ASN A 48 23.11 6.88 -11.53
CA ASN A 48 23.97 6.57 -10.39
C ASN A 48 23.29 6.83 -9.03
N ARG A 49 21.99 6.47 -8.92
CA ARG A 49 21.14 6.78 -7.77
C ARG A 49 20.21 5.62 -7.44
N THR A 50 19.87 5.50 -6.16
CA THR A 50 18.81 4.60 -5.69
C THR A 50 17.54 5.42 -5.47
N LEU A 51 16.42 4.99 -6.03
CA LEU A 51 15.14 5.66 -5.90
C LEU A 51 14.14 4.77 -5.17
N ALA A 52 13.24 5.42 -4.44
CA ALA A 52 12.07 4.80 -3.85
C ALA A 52 10.82 5.25 -4.62
N CYS A 53 10.01 4.29 -5.04
CA CYS A 53 8.67 4.50 -5.57
C CYS A 53 7.66 4.09 -4.50
N ARG A 54 6.82 5.03 -4.06
CA ARG A 54 5.77 4.80 -3.06
C ARG A 54 4.42 4.91 -3.73
N GLN A 55 3.54 3.96 -3.47
CA GLN A 55 2.20 3.92 -4.01
C GLN A 55 1.23 3.56 -2.88
N GLU A 56 0.18 4.36 -2.76
CA GLU A 56 -0.91 4.14 -1.82
C GLU A 56 -2.21 3.97 -2.61
N GLU A 57 -2.90 2.86 -2.40
CA GLU A 57 -4.16 2.53 -3.05
C GLU A 57 -5.11 1.88 -2.06
N ASP A 58 -6.37 2.28 -2.07
CA ASP A 58 -7.34 1.74 -1.12
C ASP A 58 -8.04 0.49 -1.66
N ILE A 59 -8.21 -0.48 -0.76
CA ILE A 59 -9.11 -1.61 -0.91
C ILE A 59 -10.20 -1.56 0.16
N TYR A 60 -11.36 -2.12 -0.16
CA TYR A 60 -12.37 -2.43 0.85
C TYR A 60 -12.79 -3.89 0.74
N LEU A 61 -13.18 -4.46 1.88
CA LEU A 61 -13.91 -5.72 1.92
C LEU A 61 -15.40 -5.41 1.98
N ASP A 62 -16.18 -5.98 1.06
CA ASP A 62 -17.64 -5.87 1.12
C ASP A 62 -18.23 -6.68 2.29
N GLU A 63 -19.56 -6.68 2.42
CA GLU A 63 -20.27 -7.41 3.47
C GLU A 63 -20.10 -8.94 3.38
N LYS A 64 -19.74 -9.47 2.20
CA LYS A 64 -19.44 -10.89 1.98
C LYS A 64 -17.97 -11.22 2.23
N GLY A 65 -17.14 -10.20 2.46
CA GLY A 65 -15.70 -10.33 2.64
C GLY A 65 -14.91 -10.38 1.34
N GLU A 66 -15.54 -10.09 0.19
CA GLU A 66 -14.83 -10.01 -1.09
C GLU A 66 -14.04 -8.70 -1.17
N ARG A 67 -12.82 -8.78 -1.72
CA ARG A 67 -11.92 -7.64 -1.83
C ARG A 67 -12.15 -6.89 -3.14
N HIS A 68 -12.30 -5.58 -3.02
CA HIS A 68 -12.47 -4.66 -4.13
C HIS A 68 -11.44 -3.52 -4.05
N TRP A 69 -10.95 -3.07 -5.20
CA TRP A 69 -10.24 -1.79 -5.28
C TRP A 69 -11.25 -0.66 -5.24
N VAL A 70 -10.99 0.39 -4.46
CA VAL A 70 -11.92 1.53 -4.35
C VAL A 70 -12.08 2.26 -5.69
N TYR A 71 -11.00 2.36 -6.46
CA TYR A 71 -11.05 2.89 -7.81
C TYR A 71 -10.55 1.86 -8.83
N ARG A 72 -9.26 1.54 -8.80
CA ARG A 72 -8.58 0.49 -9.59
C ARG A 72 -7.14 0.39 -9.12
N ARG A 73 -6.47 -0.72 -9.48
CA ARG A 73 -5.02 -0.82 -9.35
C ARG A 73 -4.33 -0.09 -10.50
N GLN A 74 -3.44 0.85 -10.19
CA GLN A 74 -2.53 1.47 -11.13
C GLN A 74 -1.40 0.49 -11.46
N THR A 75 -1.25 0.20 -12.75
CA THR A 75 -0.26 -0.74 -13.31
C THR A 75 0.71 -0.08 -14.29
N ALA A 76 0.57 1.23 -14.51
CA ALA A 76 1.40 2.03 -15.39
C ALA A 76 1.71 3.39 -14.76
N PHE A 77 2.78 4.04 -15.21
CA PHE A 77 3.14 5.38 -14.74
C PHE A 77 2.20 6.44 -15.30
N HIS A 78 1.82 7.38 -14.44
CA HIS A 78 1.18 8.64 -14.85
C HIS A 78 2.25 9.71 -15.04
N LEU A 79 2.69 9.92 -16.27
CA LEU A 79 3.73 10.90 -16.59
C LEU A 79 3.12 12.31 -16.64
N VAL A 80 3.61 13.18 -15.77
CA VAL A 80 3.28 14.61 -15.79
C VAL A 80 4.46 15.36 -16.42
N LYS A 81 4.19 16.13 -17.47
CA LYS A 81 5.23 16.96 -18.09
C LYS A 81 5.63 18.06 -17.12
N SER A 82 6.93 18.33 -16.99
CA SER A 82 7.40 19.55 -16.35
C SER A 82 6.84 20.75 -17.11
N ARG A 83 6.46 21.80 -16.40
CA ARG A 83 6.32 23.11 -17.01
C ARG A 83 7.74 23.64 -17.18
N ASP A 84 8.12 23.90 -18.42
CA ASP A 84 9.33 24.65 -18.75
C ASP A 84 9.27 26.06 -18.14
#